data_AF-A0A2E5FE09-F1
#
_entry.id   AF-A0A2E5FE09-F1
#
_cell.length_a   1.000
_cell.length_b   1.000
_cell.length_c   1.000
_cell.angle_alpha   90.00
_cell.angle_beta   90.00
_cell.angle_gamma   90.00
#
_symmetry.space_group_name_H-M   'P 1'
#
loop_
_entity.id
_entity.type
_entity.pdbx_description
1 polymer ?
#
loop_
_entity_poly.entity_id
_entity_poly.type
_entity_poly.pdbx_seq_one_letter_code
_entity_poly.pdbx_strand_id
1 'polypeptide(L)'
;MQGDIKTTLPKYVEEHLELKISLLHIDVDVYEPTMTVLENCFDRVVSGGIIMMDDYGTVPGETRAIDDFLRDKNLLIEKLPISHIPAYIRIP
;
A
#
# COMPACT_ATOMS: atom_id res chain seq x y z
N MET A 1 -4.12 -9.61 13.74
CA MET A 1 -3.03 -10.59 13.60
C MET A 1 -1.81 -10.02 14.29
N GLN A 2 -1.13 -10.78 15.15
CA GLN A 2 0.06 -10.29 15.87
C GLN A 2 1.33 -10.87 15.21
N GLY A 3 2.34 -10.02 15.00
CA GLY A 3 3.66 -10.44 14.52
C GLY A 3 4.29 -9.43 13.56
N ASP A 4 5.47 -9.77 13.05
CA ASP A 4 6.11 -9.01 11.96
C ASP A 4 5.26 -9.16 10.69
N ILE A 5 4.87 -8.04 10.09
CA ILE A 5 4.06 -8.02 8.86
C ILE A 5 4.76 -8.75 7.71
N LYS A 6 6.10 -8.75 7.70
CA LYS A 6 6.91 -9.46 6.71
C LYS A 6 6.69 -10.97 6.68
N THR A 7 6.26 -11.53 7.82
CA THR A 7 5.99 -12.97 7.96
C THR A 7 4.50 -13.26 7.96
N THR A 8 3.73 -12.41 8.63
CA THR A 8 2.32 -12.68 8.91
C THR A 8 1.41 -12.36 7.73
N LEU A 9 1.70 -11.29 6.97
CA LEU A 9 0.89 -10.89 5.82
C LEU A 9 0.99 -11.87 4.64
N PRO A 10 2.19 -12.28 4.16
CA PRO A 10 2.28 -13.23 3.04
C PRO A 10 1.54 -14.54 3.34
N LYS A 11 1.70 -15.07 4.56
CA LYS A 11 0.98 -16.27 4.99
C LYS A 11 -0.54 -16.09 4.95
N TYR A 12 -1.06 -14.99 5.49
CA TYR A 12 -2.48 -14.69 5.45
C TYR A 12 -3.00 -14.62 4.01
N VAL A 13 -2.25 -13.94 3.14
CA VAL A 13 -2.56 -13.74 1.73
C VAL A 13 -2.56 -15.06 0.94
N GLU A 14 -1.66 -15.99 1.26
CA GLU A 14 -1.62 -17.35 0.71
C GLU A 14 -2.79 -18.23 1.20
N GLU A 15 -3.18 -18.11 2.47
CA GLU A 15 -4.29 -18.85 3.06
C GLU A 15 -5.66 -18.33 2.60
N HIS A 16 -5.74 -17.10 2.08
CA HIS A 16 -6.97 -16.43 1.64
C HIS A 16 -6.88 -15.96 0.18
N LEU A 17 -6.93 -16.91 -0.76
CA LEU A 17 -6.89 -16.61 -2.19
C LEU A 17 -8.12 -15.84 -2.69
N GLU A 18 -9.24 -15.92 -1.97
CA GLU A 18 -10.48 -15.19 -2.23
C GLU A 18 -10.44 -13.70 -1.83
N LEU A 19 -9.37 -13.27 -1.13
CA LEU A 19 -9.26 -11.93 -0.59
C LEU A 19 -9.35 -10.86 -1.69
N LYS A 20 -10.32 -9.97 -1.52
CA LYS A 20 -10.50 -8.75 -2.31
C LYS A 20 -10.49 -7.55 -1.38
N ILE A 21 -9.79 -6.51 -1.78
CA ILE A 21 -9.54 -5.33 -0.96
C ILE A 21 -10.22 -4.12 -1.62
N SER A 22 -11.16 -3.50 -0.94
CA SER A 22 -11.75 -2.22 -1.39
C SER A 22 -10.90 -1.01 -0.96
N LEU A 23 -10.24 -1.13 0.20
CA LEU A 23 -9.32 -0.14 0.74
C LEU A 23 -8.09 -0.85 1.35
N LEU A 24 -6.91 -0.55 0.82
CA LEU A 24 -5.63 -0.93 1.40
C LEU A 24 -5.02 0.30 2.07
N HIS A 25 -5.00 0.32 3.40
CA HIS A 25 -4.37 1.39 4.17
C HIS A 25 -2.99 0.94 4.65
N ILE A 26 -1.95 1.69 4.28
CA ILE A 26 -0.54 1.39 4.59
C ILE A 26 -0.04 2.42 5.61
N ASP A 27 0.31 1.95 6.80
CA ASP A 27 0.77 2.74 7.95
C ASP A 27 1.81 1.88 8.71
N VAL A 28 3.02 1.84 8.15
CA VAL A 28 4.12 1.01 8.67
C VAL A 28 5.49 1.70 8.65
N ASP A 29 5.57 2.95 8.15
CA ASP A 29 6.72 3.88 8.07
C ASP A 29 7.97 3.40 7.31
N VAL A 30 8.24 2.11 7.33
CA VAL A 30 9.53 1.51 6.99
C VAL A 30 9.47 0.89 5.60
N TYR A 31 10.58 0.95 4.88
CA TYR A 31 10.70 0.49 3.50
C TYR A 31 10.32 -0.99 3.34
N GLU A 32 10.95 -1.93 4.06
CA GLU A 32 10.69 -3.36 3.83
C GLU A 32 9.25 -3.79 4.18
N PRO A 33 8.65 -3.33 5.30
CA PRO A 33 7.23 -3.54 5.59
C PRO A 33 6.30 -2.96 4.52
N THR A 34 6.55 -1.73 4.06
CA THR A 34 5.74 -1.09 3.01
C THR A 34 5.79 -1.89 1.71
N MET A 35 6.99 -2.28 1.27
CA MET A 35 7.16 -3.15 0.10
C MET A 35 6.45 -4.49 0.26
N THR A 36 6.53 -5.10 1.44
CA THR A 36 5.83 -6.36 1.69
C THR A 36 4.32 -6.22 1.50
N VAL A 37 3.74 -5.12 2.00
CA VAL A 37 2.31 -4.83 1.81
C VAL A 37 1.98 -4.67 0.33
N LEU A 38 2.75 -3.87 -0.40
CA LEU A 38 2.53 -3.64 -1.84
C LEU A 38 2.62 -4.94 -2.65
N GLU A 39 3.69 -5.73 -2.48
CA GLU A 39 3.91 -6.97 -3.24
C GLU A 39 2.82 -8.02 -3.02
N ASN A 40 2.21 -8.06 -1.83
CA ASN A 40 1.23 -9.09 -1.49
C ASN A 40 -0.23 -8.64 -1.68
N CYS A 41 -0.50 -7.34 -1.56
CA CYS A 41 -1.87 -6.82 -1.52
C CYS A 41 -2.24 -5.94 -2.72
N PHE A 42 -1.29 -5.35 -3.45
CA PHE A 42 -1.58 -4.42 -4.54
C PHE A 42 -2.53 -5.02 -5.60
N ASP A 43 -2.22 -6.23 -6.09
CA ASP A 43 -3.03 -6.92 -7.11
C ASP A 43 -4.37 -7.46 -6.57
N ARG A 44 -4.61 -7.35 -5.26
CA ARG A 44 -5.86 -7.76 -4.59
C ARG A 44 -6.81 -6.59 -4.39
N VAL A 45 -6.36 -5.36 -4.64
CA VAL A 45 -7.22 -4.19 -4.63
C VAL A 45 -8.09 -4.21 -5.87
N VAL A 46 -9.41 -4.17 -5.67
CA VAL A 46 -10.38 -4.25 -6.77
C VAL A 46 -10.38 -2.95 -7.58
N SER A 47 -10.84 -3.01 -8.84
CA SER A 47 -11.12 -1.80 -9.62
C SER A 47 -12.06 -0.84 -8.89
N GLY A 48 -11.70 0.44 -8.90
CA GLY A 48 -12.32 1.50 -8.10
C GLY A 48 -11.89 1.53 -6.62
N GLY A 49 -11.13 0.54 -6.16
CA GLY A 49 -10.55 0.47 -4.83
C GLY A 49 -9.42 1.47 -4.63
N ILE A 50 -9.07 1.70 -3.37
CA ILE A 50 -8.11 2.73 -2.97
C ILE A 50 -6.92 2.09 -2.26
N ILE A 51 -5.71 2.54 -2.60
CA ILE A 51 -4.51 2.34 -1.79
C ILE A 51 -4.21 3.68 -1.12
N MET A 52 -4.24 3.71 0.20
CA MET A 52 -3.99 4.89 1.03
C MET A 52 -2.64 4.73 1.73
N MET A 53 -1.81 5.76 1.65
CA MET A 53 -0.45 5.81 2.18
C MET A 53 -0.42 6.94 3.21
N ASP A 54 -0.25 6.60 4.49
CA ASP A 54 -0.45 7.55 5.59
C ASP A 54 0.61 8.67 5.58
N ASP A 55 1.86 8.30 5.31
CA ASP A 55 3.03 9.18 5.47
C ASP A 55 3.84 9.39 4.17
N TYR A 56 3.22 9.16 3.01
CA TYR A 56 3.84 9.41 1.70
C TYR A 56 4.21 10.89 1.49
N GLY A 57 5.51 11.12 1.29
CA GLY A 57 6.14 12.43 1.19
C GLY A 57 6.59 13.02 2.53
N THR A 58 6.32 12.32 3.64
CA THR A 58 6.74 12.70 5.00
C THR A 58 7.82 11.77 5.53
N VAL A 59 7.64 10.45 5.37
CA VAL A 59 8.59 9.44 5.86
C VAL A 59 9.41 8.86 4.70
N PRO A 60 10.77 8.93 4.75
CA PRO A 60 11.62 8.48 3.65
C PRO A 60 11.50 6.99 3.32
N GLY A 61 11.27 6.15 4.33
CA GLY A 61 11.16 4.70 4.18
C GLY A 61 9.96 4.30 3.32
N GLU A 62 8.76 4.67 3.77
CA GLU A 62 7.52 4.49 3.02
C GLU A 62 7.58 5.17 1.65
N THR A 63 7.96 6.46 1.59
CA THR A 63 8.00 7.23 0.33
C THR A 63 8.84 6.52 -0.73
N ARG A 64 10.04 6.05 -0.35
CA ARG A 64 10.93 5.35 -1.27
C ARG A 64 10.34 4.01 -1.72
N ALA A 65 9.72 3.25 -0.82
CA ALA A 65 9.08 1.97 -1.17
C ALA A 65 7.94 2.17 -2.18
N ILE A 66 7.09 3.18 -1.95
CA ILE A 66 6.03 3.56 -2.88
C ILE A 66 6.63 3.98 -4.24
N ASP A 67 7.62 4.88 -4.26
CA ASP A 67 8.24 5.35 -5.50
C ASP A 67 8.93 4.23 -6.28
N ASP A 68 9.66 3.33 -5.60
CA ASP A 68 10.31 2.18 -6.21
C ASP A 68 9.28 1.20 -6.79
N PHE A 69 8.20 0.91 -6.07
CA PHE A 69 7.14 -0.01 -6.52
C PHE A 69 6.29 0.55 -7.68
N LEU A 70 6.07 1.86 -7.71
CA LEU A 70 5.27 2.52 -8.74
C LEU A 70 6.07 2.94 -9.97
N ARG A 71 7.40 2.86 -9.96
CA ARG A 71 8.28 3.36 -11.03
C ARG A 71 7.83 2.98 -12.45
N ASP A 72 7.40 1.73 -12.63
CA ASP A 72 6.98 1.19 -13.94
C ASP A 72 5.46 1.08 -14.07
N LYS A 73 4.70 1.71 -13.17
CA LYS A 73 3.25 1.72 -13.13
C LYS A 73 2.75 3.11 -13.51
N ASN A 74 1.88 3.18 -14.51
CA ASN A 74 1.24 4.44 -14.92
C ASN A 74 0.06 4.78 -13.99
N LEU A 75 0.36 5.01 -12.71
CA LEU A 75 -0.63 5.32 -11.67
C LEU A 75 -0.39 6.72 -11.11
N LEU A 76 -1.48 7.40 -10.79
CA LEU A 76 -1.44 8.74 -10.22
C LEU A 76 -1.56 8.66 -8.69
N ILE A 77 -0.63 9.32 -8.00
CA ILE A 77 -0.77 9.60 -6.57
C ILE A 77 -1.58 10.89 -6.42
N GLU A 78 -2.68 10.79 -5.70
CA GLU A 78 -3.61 11.88 -5.41
C GLU A 78 -3.49 12.32 -3.94
N LYS A 79 -3.76 13.60 -3.68
CA LYS A 79 -3.88 14.17 -2.33
C LYS A 79 -5.17 14.98 -2.26
N LEU A 80 -5.75 15.08 -1.05
CA LEU A 80 -6.90 15.94 -0.84
C LEU A 80 -6.50 17.42 -0.87
N PRO A 81 -7.38 18.33 -1.32
CA PRO A 81 -7.05 19.76 -1.38
C PRO A 81 -6.90 20.41 0.00
N ILE A 82 -7.39 19.75 1.05
CA ILE A 82 -7.42 20.24 2.43
C ILE A 82 -6.30 19.70 3.31
N SER A 83 -5.54 18.70 2.85
CA SER A 83 -4.49 18.05 3.64
C SER A 83 -3.38 17.47 2.77
N HIS A 84 -2.15 17.53 3.27
CA HIS A 84 -0.99 16.93 2.62
C HIS A 84 -0.82 15.43 2.91
N ILE A 85 -1.54 14.91 3.91
CA ILE A 85 -1.62 13.49 4.28
C ILE A 85 -3.08 13.11 4.63
N PRO A 86 -3.54 11.87 4.33
CA PRO A 86 -2.80 10.83 3.60
C PRO A 86 -2.78 11.11 2.10
N ALA A 87 -1.89 10.43 1.39
CA ALA A 87 -1.92 10.33 -0.07
C ALA A 87 -2.63 9.03 -0.49
N TYR A 88 -3.16 8.97 -1.71
CA TYR A 88 -3.83 7.76 -2.17
C TYR A 88 -3.72 7.52 -3.67
N ILE A 89 -3.99 6.29 -4.09
CA ILE A 89 -4.07 5.85 -5.49
C ILE A 89 -5.43 5.20 -5.69
N ARG A 90 -6.11 5.56 -6.77
CA ARG A 90 -7.32 4.87 -7.22
C ARG A 90 -6.94 3.81 -8.24
N ILE A 91 -7.26 2.55 -7.96
CA ILE A 91 -7.05 1.45 -8.89
C ILE A 91 -8.11 1.50 -10.00
N PRO A 92 -7.72 1.49 -11.29
CA PRO A 92 -8.66 1.58 -12.41
C PRO A 92 -9.56 0.35 -12.56
#